data_AF-A0A929NXJ9-F1
#
_entry.id   AF-A0A929NXJ9-F1
#
_cell.length_a   1.000
_cell.length_b   1.000
_cell.length_c   1.000
_cell.angle_alpha   90.00
_cell.angle_beta   90.00
_cell.angle_gamma   90.00
#
_symmetry.space_group_name_H-M   'P 1'
#
loop_
_entity.id
_entity.type
_entity.pdbx_description
1 polymer ?
#
loop_
_entity_poly.entity_id
_entity_poly.type
_entity_poly.pdbx_seq_one_letter_code
_entity_poly.pdbx_strand_id
1 'polypeptide(L)'
;MKKYIFFLLILSGCLTLPPLPQMPAQQLDSWQINGRIAIITKNDSWTAKFSWQQQSETYQIRFSNPMGQGAILLDGNDAGVMMRTADNKVFNADNPDTLITDVLKLHIPVTNL
;
A
#
# COMPACT_ATOMS: atom_id res chain seq x y z
N MET A 1 -1.98 -21.13 -69.28
CA MET A 1 -2.98 -20.78 -68.24
C MET A 1 -2.22 -20.59 -66.92
N LYS A 2 -1.98 -19.34 -66.50
CA LYS A 2 -1.18 -19.00 -65.31
C LYS A 2 -2.11 -18.94 -64.08
N LYS A 3 -1.95 -19.87 -63.13
CA LYS A 3 -2.58 -19.80 -61.80
C LYS A 3 -1.73 -18.89 -60.91
N TYR A 4 -2.19 -17.67 -60.67
CA TYR A 4 -1.57 -16.76 -59.71
C TYR A 4 -1.95 -17.16 -58.29
N ILE A 5 -0.93 -17.48 -57.50
CA ILE A 5 -1.03 -17.77 -56.08
C ILE A 5 -1.12 -16.42 -55.36
N PHE A 6 -2.26 -16.14 -54.72
CA PHE A 6 -2.47 -14.93 -53.94
C PHE A 6 -2.32 -15.31 -52.46
N PHE A 7 -1.08 -15.31 -51.97
CA PHE A 7 -0.76 -15.57 -50.58
C PHE A 7 -0.91 -14.25 -49.81
N LEU A 8 -2.04 -14.08 -49.14
CA LEU A 8 -2.34 -12.93 -48.30
C LEU A 8 -1.57 -13.06 -46.97
N LEU A 9 -0.44 -12.38 -46.84
CA LEU A 9 0.39 -12.33 -45.64
C LEU A 9 -0.23 -11.36 -44.61
N ILE A 10 -0.81 -11.90 -43.55
CA ILE A 10 -1.39 -11.13 -42.44
C ILE A 10 -0.25 -10.77 -41.47
N LEU A 11 0.34 -9.57 -41.60
CA LEU A 11 1.29 -9.07 -40.60
C LEU A 11 0.51 -8.59 -39.36
N SER A 12 0.56 -9.38 -38.29
CA SER A 12 0.16 -8.92 -36.96
C SER A 12 1.35 -8.18 -36.33
N GLY A 13 1.33 -6.84 -36.37
CA GLY A 13 2.28 -6.03 -35.62
C GLY A 13 1.88 -5.98 -34.15
N CYS A 14 2.80 -6.34 -33.25
CA CYS A 14 2.61 -6.14 -31.82
C CYS A 14 2.90 -4.66 -31.53
N LEU A 15 1.87 -3.88 -31.17
CA LEU A 15 2.04 -2.50 -30.73
C LEU A 15 2.79 -2.48 -29.39
N THR A 16 4.03 -2.01 -29.38
CA THR A 16 4.81 -1.83 -28.16
C THR A 16 4.32 -0.59 -27.42
N LEU A 17 3.85 -0.78 -26.18
CA LEU A 17 3.41 0.32 -25.32
C LEU A 17 4.61 1.25 -25.03
N PRO A 18 4.45 2.58 -25.12
CA PRO A 18 5.52 3.50 -24.73
C PRO A 18 5.87 3.30 -23.24
N PRO A 19 7.17 3.31 -22.88
CA PRO A 19 7.57 3.23 -21.49
C PRO A 19 6.99 4.41 -20.72
N LEU A 20 6.39 4.14 -19.56
CA LEU A 20 5.87 5.19 -18.69
C LEU A 20 7.01 6.12 -18.25
N PRO A 21 6.75 7.43 -18.11
CA PRO A 21 7.71 8.37 -17.52
C PRO A 21 8.19 7.84 -16.17
N GLN A 22 9.51 7.69 -16.02
CA GLN A 22 10.13 7.26 -14.77
C GLN A 22 10.17 8.48 -13.84
N MET A 23 9.20 8.62 -12.93
CA MET A 23 9.28 9.64 -11.89
C MET A 23 10.20 9.13 -10.77
N PRO A 24 11.21 9.92 -10.35
CA PRO A 24 11.97 9.59 -9.15
C PRO A 24 11.02 9.49 -7.95
N ALA A 25 11.17 8.46 -7.12
CA ALA A 25 10.32 8.26 -5.94
C ALA A 25 10.37 9.47 -4.98
N GLN A 26 11.50 10.20 -4.94
CA GLN A 26 11.64 11.45 -4.17
C GLN A 26 10.69 12.58 -4.60
N GLN A 27 10.03 12.50 -5.75
CA GLN A 27 9.20 13.57 -6.29
C GLN A 27 7.70 13.26 -6.22
N LEU A 28 7.31 12.15 -5.60
CA LEU A 28 5.89 11.84 -5.35
C LEU A 28 5.42 12.49 -4.06
N ASP A 29 4.86 13.69 -4.18
CA ASP A 29 4.15 14.36 -3.07
C ASP A 29 2.87 13.62 -2.67
N SER A 30 2.33 12.75 -3.52
CA SER A 30 1.13 11.99 -3.19
C SER A 30 1.16 10.62 -3.81
N TRP A 31 0.88 9.61 -3.00
CA TRP A 31 0.86 8.24 -3.44
C TRP A 31 -0.09 7.40 -2.60
N GLN A 32 -0.50 6.27 -3.16
CA GLN A 32 -1.36 5.31 -2.46
C GLN A 32 -0.86 3.89 -2.67
N ILE A 33 -0.82 3.13 -1.58
CA ILE A 33 -0.55 1.69 -1.59
C ILE A 33 -1.77 0.97 -1.04
N ASN A 34 -2.25 -0.04 -1.76
CA ASN A 34 -3.31 -0.95 -1.30
C ASN A 34 -2.80 -2.38 -1.38
N GLY A 35 -3.03 -3.16 -0.33
CA GLY A 35 -2.50 -4.52 -0.30
C GLY A 35 -3.14 -5.40 0.76
N ARG A 36 -2.59 -6.60 0.88
CA ARG A 36 -2.84 -7.51 1.99
C ARG A 36 -1.51 -7.82 2.64
N ILE A 37 -1.50 -7.81 3.97
CA ILE A 37 -0.35 -8.18 4.78
C ILE A 37 -0.69 -9.43 5.57
N ALA A 38 0.23 -10.39 5.60
CA ALA A 38 0.18 -11.54 6.49
C ALA A 38 1.29 -11.37 7.52
N ILE A 39 0.90 -11.39 8.79
CA ILE A 39 1.81 -11.21 9.92
C ILE A 39 1.88 -12.56 10.63
N ILE A 40 3.09 -13.07 10.74
CA ILE A 40 3.37 -14.37 11.35
C ILE A 40 4.37 -14.13 12.47
N THR A 41 3.95 -14.44 13.68
CA THR A 41 4.78 -14.40 14.88
C THR A 41 4.94 -15.82 15.43
N LYS A 42 5.73 -16.00 16.48
CA LYS A 42 5.91 -17.31 17.11
C LYS A 42 4.59 -17.89 17.65
N ASN A 43 3.68 -17.03 18.10
CA ASN A 43 2.49 -17.43 18.84
C ASN A 43 1.18 -17.22 18.05
N ASP A 44 1.21 -16.41 16.99
CA ASP A 44 0.00 -16.00 16.28
C ASP A 44 0.28 -15.68 14.80
N SER A 45 -0.71 -15.92 13.95
CA SER A 45 -0.67 -15.60 12.53
C SER A 45 -1.99 -15.00 12.08
N TRP A 46 -1.95 -13.82 11.48
CA TRP A 46 -3.16 -13.16 10.99
C TRP A 46 -2.91 -12.43 9.68
N THR A 47 -4.00 -12.19 8.95
CA THR A 47 -3.99 -11.46 7.68
C THR A 47 -4.89 -10.23 7.78
N ALA A 48 -4.45 -9.10 7.24
CA ALA A 48 -5.24 -7.90 7.12
C ALA A 48 -5.13 -7.28 5.73
N LYS A 49 -6.18 -6.55 5.34
CA LYS A 49 -6.10 -5.59 4.26
C LYS A 49 -5.46 -4.32 4.80
N PHE A 50 -4.61 -3.71 3.97
CA PHE A 50 -3.90 -2.49 4.27
C PHE A 50 -4.13 -1.46 3.17
N SER A 51 -4.35 -0.21 3.56
CA SER A 51 -4.33 0.94 2.65
C SER A 51 -3.56 2.08 3.27
N TRP A 52 -2.60 2.62 2.52
CA TRP A 52 -1.83 3.82 2.86
C TRP A 52 -2.09 4.87 1.80
N GLN A 53 -2.50 6.06 2.24
CA GLN A 53 -2.52 7.27 1.43
C GLN A 53 -1.53 8.29 2.01
N GLN A 54 -0.53 8.68 1.23
CA GLN A 54 0.42 9.74 1.57
C GLN A 54 0.06 10.99 0.76
N GLN A 55 0.06 12.14 1.43
CA GLN A 55 -0.09 13.47 0.83
C GLN A 55 0.84 14.45 1.55
N SER A 56 1.98 14.71 0.92
CA SER A 56 3.08 15.52 1.43
C SER A 56 3.51 15.02 2.81
N GLU A 57 3.37 15.84 3.85
CA GLU A 57 3.73 15.51 5.23
C GLU A 57 2.62 14.76 5.98
N THR A 58 1.44 14.63 5.37
CA THR A 58 0.30 13.93 5.97
C THR A 58 0.13 12.53 5.41
N TYR A 59 -0.31 11.60 6.26
CA TYR A 59 -0.65 10.26 5.81
C TYR A 59 -1.77 9.63 6.62
N GLN A 60 -2.46 8.71 5.97
CA GLN A 60 -3.43 7.84 6.61
C GLN A 60 -3.11 6.38 6.27
N ILE A 61 -3.00 5.57 7.30
CA ILE A 61 -2.79 4.13 7.22
C ILE A 61 -3.99 3.43 7.85
N ARG A 62 -4.58 2.47 7.13
CA ARG A 62 -5.69 1.67 7.62
C ARG A 62 -5.38 0.19 7.52
N PHE A 63 -5.51 -0.51 8.64
CA PHE A 63 -5.52 -1.96 8.71
C PHE A 63 -6.95 -2.42 8.99
N SER A 64 -7.43 -3.41 8.24
CA SER A 64 -8.75 -4.00 8.47
C SER A 64 -8.67 -5.52 8.33
N ASN A 65 -9.23 -6.24 9.30
CA ASN A 65 -9.31 -7.68 9.22
C ASN A 65 -10.54 -8.12 8.38
N PRO A 66 -10.46 -9.28 7.70
CA PRO A 66 -11.58 -9.78 6.89
C PRO A 66 -12.85 -10.09 7.70
N MET A 67 -12.69 -10.41 8.99
CA MET A 67 -13.79 -10.80 9.88
C MET A 67 -14.49 -9.61 10.56
N GLY A 68 -14.06 -8.37 10.28
CA GLY A 68 -14.59 -7.16 10.90
C GLY A 68 -14.25 -6.96 12.38
N GLN A 69 -13.51 -7.89 13.01
CA GLN A 69 -13.14 -7.86 14.44
C GLN A 69 -11.99 -6.89 14.78
N GLY A 70 -11.73 -5.88 13.97
CA GLY A 70 -10.57 -5.02 14.18
C GLY A 70 -10.24 -4.17 12.97
N ALA A 71 -10.29 -2.85 13.18
CA ALA A 71 -9.75 -1.85 12.29
C ALA A 71 -8.83 -0.95 13.11
N ILE A 72 -7.68 -0.63 12.53
CA ILE A 72 -6.75 0.33 13.09
C ILE A 72 -6.56 1.42 12.05
N LEU A 73 -6.71 2.65 12.51
CA LEU A 73 -6.45 3.84 11.74
C LEU A 73 -5.24 4.54 12.35
N LEU A 74 -4.21 4.78 11.56
CA LEU A 74 -3.14 5.71 11.87
C LEU A 74 -3.32 6.96 11.01
N ASP A 75 -3.30 8.12 11.63
CA ASP A 75 -3.22 9.42 10.97
C ASP A 75 -1.94 10.11 11.46
N GLY A 76 -1.10 10.56 10.54
CA GLY A 76 0.12 11.28 10.88
C GLY A 76 0.26 12.59 10.11
N ASN A 77 0.88 13.58 10.76
CA ASN A 77 1.22 14.89 10.21
C ASN A 77 2.38 15.51 11.02
N ASP A 78 2.73 16.77 10.76
CA ASP A 78 3.83 17.48 11.44
C ASP A 78 3.66 17.64 12.95
N ALA A 79 2.43 17.54 13.47
CA ALA A 79 2.15 17.61 14.89
C ALA A 79 2.28 16.24 15.60
N GLY A 80 2.52 15.17 14.85
CA GLY A 80 2.71 13.81 15.36
C GLY A 80 1.72 12.80 14.78
N VAL A 81 1.56 11.68 15.48
CA VAL A 81 0.78 10.53 15.02
C VAL A 81 -0.33 10.19 15.99
N MET A 82 -1.51 9.89 15.45
CA MET A 82 -2.67 9.41 16.19
C MET A 82 -3.06 8.02 15.66
N MET A 83 -3.32 7.09 16.57
CA MET A 83 -3.90 5.78 16.26
C MET A 83 -5.29 5.66 16.88
N ARG A 84 -6.27 5.17 16.11
CA ARG A 84 -7.59 4.76 16.59
C ARG A 84 -7.81 3.27 16.35
N THR A 85 -8.20 2.55 17.40
CA THR A 85 -8.53 1.12 17.36
C THR A 85 -10.04 0.89 17.26
N ALA A 86 -10.46 -0.33 16.94
CA ALA A 86 -11.88 -0.69 16.78
C ALA A 86 -12.72 -0.53 18.06
N ASP A 87 -12.11 -0.58 19.24
CA ASP A 87 -12.75 -0.33 20.53
C ASP A 87 -12.78 1.17 20.89
N ASN A 88 -12.61 2.06 19.90
CA ASN A 88 -12.60 3.51 20.03
C ASN A 88 -11.50 4.07 20.98
N LYS A 89 -10.46 3.28 21.30
CA LYS A 89 -9.29 3.84 21.98
C LYS A 89 -8.48 4.68 21.01
N VAL A 90 -7.96 5.79 21.51
CA VAL A 90 -7.09 6.72 20.78
C VAL A 90 -5.75 6.78 21.49
N PHE A 91 -4.69 6.66 20.71
CA PHE A 91 -3.30 6.72 21.17
C PHE A 91 -2.56 7.78 20.36
N ASN A 92 -1.60 8.45 20.98
CA ASN A 92 -0.78 9.48 20.33
C ASN A 92 0.70 9.21 20.59
N ALA A 93 1.54 9.48 19.61
CA ALA A 93 2.99 9.42 19.73
C ALA A 93 3.66 10.37 18.72
N ASP A 94 4.94 10.64 18.94
CA ASP A 94 5.73 11.48 18.04
C ASP A 94 6.10 10.75 16.74
N ASN A 95 6.06 9.41 16.72
CA ASN A 95 6.38 8.61 15.55
C ASN A 95 5.41 7.42 15.40
N PRO A 96 5.17 6.93 14.17
CA PRO A 96 4.23 5.83 13.92
C PRO A 96 4.72 4.48 14.45
N ASP A 97 6.03 4.26 14.42
CA ASP A 97 6.65 2.98 14.77
C ASP A 97 6.42 2.65 16.26
N THR A 98 6.38 3.66 17.13
CA THR A 98 6.03 3.55 18.54
C THR A 98 4.60 3.04 18.70
N LEU A 99 3.62 3.62 18.00
CA LEU A 99 2.23 3.18 18.12
C LEU A 99 2.02 1.76 17.60
N ILE A 100 2.69 1.40 16.49
CA ILE A 100 2.64 0.04 15.95
C ILE A 100 3.29 -0.94 16.93
N THR A 101 4.43 -0.58 17.53
CA THR A 101 5.09 -1.42 18.52
C THR A 101 4.25 -1.57 19.79
N ASP A 102 3.63 -0.50 20.27
CA ASP A 102 2.93 -0.50 21.55
C ASP A 102 1.53 -1.12 21.46
N VAL A 103 0.80 -0.85 20.38
CA VAL A 103 -0.59 -1.30 20.24
C VAL A 103 -0.68 -2.59 19.44
N LEU A 104 0.06 -2.69 18.33
CA LEU A 104 0.06 -3.89 17.48
C LEU A 104 1.06 -4.95 17.93
N LYS A 105 2.03 -4.60 18.79
CA LYS A 105 3.16 -5.46 19.18
C LYS A 105 3.96 -5.98 17.97
N LEU A 106 4.00 -5.17 16.91
CA LEU A 106 4.73 -5.45 15.68
C LEU A 106 5.86 -4.45 15.51
N HIS A 107 6.93 -4.90 14.85
CA HIS A 107 8.01 -4.03 14.44
C HIS A 107 7.95 -3.85 12.92
N ILE A 108 7.23 -2.82 12.47
CA ILE A 108 7.10 -2.45 11.07
C ILE A 108 7.69 -1.03 10.94
N PRO A 109 8.79 -0.83 10.21
CA PRO A 109 9.39 0.49 10.06
C PRO A 109 8.59 1.29 9.03
N VAL A 110 7.61 2.06 9.49
CA VAL A 110 6.77 2.92 8.65
C VAL A 110 7.51 4.21 8.31
N THR A 111 8.37 4.69 9.22
CA THR A 111 9.11 5.95 9.04
C THR A 111 10.12 5.94 7.88
N ASN A 112 10.51 4.75 7.38
CA ASN A 112 11.58 4.58 6.38
C ASN A 112 11.10 3.96 5.04
N LEU A 113 9.79 3.99 4.75
CA LEU A 113 9.22 3.52 3.48
C LEU A 113 9.09 4.67 2.48
#